data_AF-A0AAF0QN93-F1
#
_entry.id   AF-A0AAF0QN93-F1
#
_cell.length_a   1.000
_cell.length_b   1.000
_cell.length_c   1.000
_cell.angle_alpha   90.00
_cell.angle_beta   90.00
_cell.angle_gamma   90.00
#
_symmetry.space_group_name_H-M   'P 1'
#
loop_
_entity.id
_entity.type
_entity.pdbx_description
1 polymer ?
#
loop_
_entity_poly.entity_id
_entity_poly.type
_entity_poly.pdbx_seq_one_letter_code
_entity_poly.pdbx_strand_id
1 'polypeptide(L)' 'MVGLSRSRRQHDSIWVIVDRMTKLAHFLLVKTTHSVEDYARLYIQEVKGLGSKVNLSTAFL' A
#
# COMPACT_ATOMS: atom_id res chain seq x y z
N MET A 1 -9.75 -21.68 -3.82
CA MET A 1 -8.64 -20.76 -3.57
C MET A 1 -8.71 -19.68 -4.65
N VAL A 2 -9.29 -18.52 -4.35
CA VAL A 2 -9.50 -17.45 -5.35
C VAL A 2 -8.38 -16.42 -5.17
N GLY A 3 -7.26 -16.65 -5.86
CA GLY A 3 -6.21 -15.65 -6.05
C GLY A 3 -6.28 -15.14 -7.49
N LEU A 4 -5.95 -13.88 -7.73
CA LEU A 4 -5.91 -13.34 -9.09
C LEU A 4 -4.83 -14.05 -9.90
N SER A 5 -5.08 -14.25 -11.20
CA SER A 5 -4.06 -14.79 -12.10
C SER A 5 -2.84 -13.88 -12.08
N ARG A 6 -1.68 -14.43 -11.69
CA ARG A 6 -0.43 -13.71 -11.52
C ARG A 6 -0.14 -12.86 -12.77
N SER A 7 -0.03 -11.55 -12.60
CA SER A 7 0.42 -10.66 -13.69
C SER A 7 1.86 -10.99 -14.10
N ARG A 8 2.33 -10.53 -15.26
CA ARG A 8 3.74 -10.70 -15.70
C ARG A 8 4.77 -10.16 -14.68
N ARG A 9 4.33 -9.26 -13.78
CA ARG A 9 5.15 -8.72 -12.68
C ARG A 9 4.98 -9.47 -11.37
N GLN A 10 4.28 -10.61 -11.36
CA GLN A 10 3.99 -11.48 -10.21
C GLN A 10 3.08 -10.86 -9.13
N HIS A 11 2.36 -9.78 -9.43
CA HIS A 11 1.27 -9.34 -8.55
C HIS A 11 0.12 -10.35 -8.64
N ASP A 12 -0.30 -10.85 -7.50
CA ASP A 12 -1.37 -11.86 -7.32
C ASP A 12 -2.44 -11.40 -6.32
N SER A 13 -2.31 -10.18 -5.79
CA SER A 13 -3.25 -9.59 -4.85
C SER A 13 -3.50 -8.11 -5.15
N ILE A 14 -4.70 -7.65 -4.81
CA ILE A 14 -5.07 -6.23 -4.86
C ILE A 14 -5.18 -5.75 -3.43
N TRP A 15 -4.44 -4.70 -3.10
CA TRP A 15 -4.61 -3.97 -1.85
C TRP A 15 -5.49 -2.74 -2.11
N VAL A 16 -6.52 -2.58 -1.28
CA VAL A 16 -7.44 -1.45 -1.36
C VAL A 16 -7.24 -0.56 -0.13
N ILE A 17 -6.82 0.68 -0.35
CA ILE A 17 -6.75 1.71 0.69
C ILE A 17 -7.99 2.59 0.53
N VAL A 18 -8.85 2.61 1.55
CA VAL A 18 -10.07 3.41 1.54
C VAL A 18 -9.86 4.66 2.37
N ASP A 19 -9.89 5.81 1.72
CA ASP A 19 -9.95 7.10 2.39
C ASP A 19 -11.42 7.42 2.74
N ARG A 20 -11.73 7.32 4.03
CA ARG A 20 -13.07 7.60 4.55
C ARG A 20 -13.46 9.07 4.48
N MET A 21 -12.48 9.98 4.43
CA MET A 21 -12.72 11.42 4.39
C MET A 21 -13.07 11.88 2.97
N THR A 22 -12.33 11.41 1.97
CA THR A 22 -12.58 11.76 0.56
C THR A 22 -13.54 10.79 -0.15
N LYS A 23 -13.93 9.69 0.52
CA LYS A 23 -14.67 8.55 -0.06
C LYS A 23 -13.98 7.95 -1.30
N LEU A 24 -12.65 8.08 -1.39
CA LEU A 24 -11.86 7.51 -2.48
C LEU A 24 -11.31 6.14 -2.08
N ALA A 25 -11.18 5.28 -3.08
CA ALA A 25 -10.54 3.99 -2.95
C ALA A 25 -9.32 3.93 -3.88
N HIS A 26 -8.17 3.64 -3.31
CA HIS A 26 -6.90 3.48 -4.00
C HIS A 26 -6.61 2.00 -4.17
N PHE A 27 -6.44 1.55 -5.42
CA PHE A 27 -6.18 0.16 -5.76
C PHE A 27 -4.70 -0.01 -6.10
N LEU A 28 -3.99 -0.78 -5.29
CA LEU A 28 -2.58 -1.08 -5.48
C LEU A 28 -2.43 -2.58 -5.80
N LEU A 29 -1.71 -2.89 -6.88
CA LEU A 29 -1.32 -4.25 -7.18
C LEU A 29 -0.16 -4.65 -6.28
N VAL A 30 -0.33 -5.69 -5.48
CA VAL A 30 0.67 -6.20 -4.54
C VAL A 30 0.93 -7.68 -4.78
N LYS A 31 2.10 -8.14 -4.35
CA LYS A 31 2.43 -9.56 -4.24
C LYS A 31 2.09 -10.09 -2.85
N THR A 32 1.55 -11.30 -2.76
CA THR A 32 1.35 -12.03 -1.49
C THR A 32 2.65 -12.30 -0.74
N THR A 33 3.79 -12.26 -1.43
CA THR A 33 5.12 -12.48 -0.86
C THR A 33 5.72 -11.21 -0.24
N HIS A 34 5.04 -10.06 -0.27
CA HIS A 34 5.56 -8.85 0.37
C HIS A 34 5.65 -9.01 1.87
N SER A 35 6.75 -8.52 2.44
CA SER A 35 6.91 -8.45 3.90
C SER A 35 6.05 -7.32 4.47
N VAL A 36 5.86 -7.32 5.80
CA VAL A 36 5.18 -6.23 6.50
C VAL A 36 5.88 -4.88 6.25
N GLU A 37 7.21 -4.90 6.12
CA GLU A 37 8.02 -3.71 5.84
C GLU A 37 7.77 -3.16 4.42
N ASP A 38 7.57 -4.04 3.43
CA ASP A 38 7.19 -3.63 2.07
C ASP A 38 5.81 -2.94 2.08
N TYR A 39 4.84 -3.52 2.79
CA TYR A 39 3.52 -2.90 2.95
C TYR A 39 3.59 -1.55 3.66
N ALA A 40 4.40 -1.43 4.71
CA ALA A 40 4.60 -0.16 5.42
C ALA A 40 5.22 0.92 4.51
N ARG A 41 6.20 0.56 3.67
CA ARG A 41 6.79 1.48 2.69
C ARG A 41 5.78 1.94 1.65
N LEU A 42 4.99 1.01 1.10
CA LEU A 42 3.94 1.32 0.13
C LEU A 42 2.88 2.27 0.74
N TYR A 43 2.47 2.02 1.98
CA TYR A 43 1.53 2.89 2.69
C TYR A 43 2.09 4.30 2.87
N ILE A 44 3.34 4.44 3.33
CA ILE A 44 3.98 5.75 3.51
C ILE A 44 4.11 6.51 2.17
N GLN A 45 4.43 5.79 1.08
CA GLN A 45 4.49 6.39 -0.25
C GLN A 45 3.12 6.90 -0.70
N GLU A 46 2.06 6.11 -0.56
CA GLU A 46 0.70 6.51 -0.94
C GLU A 46 0.24 7.72 -0.12
N VAL A 47 0.44 7.70 1.20
CA VAL A 47 0.00 8.81 2.07
C VAL A 47 0.79 10.11 1.78
N LYS A 48 2.09 10.00 1.45
CA LYS A 48 2.86 11.15 0.95
C LYS A 48 2.34 11.65 -0.41
N GLY A 49 1.99 10.75 -1.32
CA GLY A 49 1.41 11.08 -2.63
C GLY A 49 0.05 11.77 -2.54
N LEU A 50 -0.74 11.42 -1.52
CA LEU A 50 -2.04 12.05 -1.21
C LEU A 50 -1.93 13.44 -0.57
N GLY A 51 -0.71 13.96 -0.38
CA GLY A 51 -0.49 15.28 0.22
C GLY A 51 -0.83 15.36 1.72
N SER A 52 -1.13 14.22 2.34
CA SER A 52 -1.33 14.13 3.79
C SER A 52 0.03 14.31 4.47
N LYS A 53 0.21 15.41 5.21
CA LYS A 53 1.41 15.64 6.03
C LYS A 53 1.45 14.64 7.18
N VAL A 54 2.06 13.48 6.96
CA VAL A 54 2.40 12.55 8.04
C VAL A 54 3.78 12.94 8.56
N ASN A 55 3.82 13.48 9.76
CA ASN A 55 5.06 13.85 10.43
C ASN A 55 5.69 12.59 11.05
N LEU A 56 6.37 11.79 10.23
CA LEU A 56 7.10 10.59 10.68
C LEU A 56 8.48 11.02 11.15
N SER A 57 8.61 11.36 12.43
CA SER A 57 9.93 11.58 13.04
C SER A 57 10.48 10.25 13.53
N THR A 58 11.61 9.80 12.98
CA THR A 58 12.36 8.65 13.48
C THR A 58 13.55 9.18 14.30
N ALA A 59 13.46 9.09 15.61
CA ALA A 59 14.62 9.25 16.49
C ALA A 59 15.21 7.86 16.75
N PHE A 60 16.46 7.65 16.35
CA PHE A 60 17.29 6.59 16.91
C PHE A 60 18.00 7.21 18.11
N LEU A 61 17.73 6.71 19.31
CA LEU A 61 18.56 6.97 20.48
C LEU A 61 19.88 6.23 20.34
#